data_AF-B1Y5K3-F1
#
_entry.id   AF-B1Y5K3-F1
#
_cell.length_a   1.000
_cell.length_b   1.000
_cell.length_c   1.000
_cell.angle_alpha   90.00
_cell.angle_beta   90.00
_cell.angle_gamma   90.00
#
_symmetry.space_group_name_H-M   'P 1'
#
loop_
_entity.id
_entity.type
_entity.pdbx_description
1 polymer ?
#
loop_
_entity_poly.entity_id
_entity_poly.type
_entity_poly.pdbx_seq_one_letter_code
_entity_poly.pdbx_strand_id
1 'polypeptide(L)'
;MRILLLAHAFNGLTQRLFCALREAGHTVSVELDIADAVTEEAVALFEPDLVIAPFLKRRIAESVWSTRPCLIVHPGPPGDGGPASLDWAVWRGEAEWGVTVLQATGDFDAGPVWAWRAFAVREGASKASLYRHEVTRCATESVLEALTRFAPGTRGPVPPPSLPATLGQWQGPMTAAMRAIDWSADDTATVLRKIAAADGHPGAPDVLFGRVCRLHDAHAASAGALAAVPHGAPGDVIARRGPALLRRTRDGGVWIGHVRCQPLADEPALKLAATRAFAAETAALPELAVPLLRKPDEPDEWDELHYDELGPAGARVGWLRFDFHNGAMSTRQCERLRDALRFARARDTQVLVLAGGSDFFSNGIHLHDIEASAHDAGDSAADASMRNIVAMNDVVLELLTLTDRLTVALLQGNAGAGGCFLAFAADTVWAHAGVVLNPHYKNMGNLYGSEYWTYTLPLRAGAAQADALTRRVMQGRLPMSAHEARSLGLVDAVLADDAAALRNTAQQAALTLAAAHDLAERVAAKQRRRADDESRRPLAAWRDDELRQMHRNFYGFDPSYHVARHHFVTRKPRAWTPRHLALHRRPGPR
;
A
#
# COMPACT_ATOMS: atom_id res chain seq x y z
N MET A 1 -24.65 -14.23 9.10
CA MET A 1 -25.39 -13.25 8.29
C MET A 1 -24.88 -13.25 6.86
N ARG A 2 -25.75 -12.90 5.90
CA ARG A 2 -25.44 -12.53 4.52
C ARG A 2 -25.17 -11.02 4.48
N ILE A 3 -23.95 -10.62 4.22
CA ILE A 3 -23.53 -9.20 4.20
C ILE A 3 -23.15 -8.80 2.78
N LEU A 4 -23.77 -7.72 2.29
CA LEU A 4 -23.40 -7.10 1.03
C LEU A 4 -22.48 -5.90 1.30
N LEU A 5 -21.23 -5.97 0.83
CA LEU A 5 -20.36 -4.80 0.78
C LEU A 5 -20.69 -3.98 -0.48
N LEU A 6 -21.18 -2.75 -0.32
CA LEU A 6 -21.45 -1.82 -1.41
C LEU A 6 -20.35 -0.76 -1.45
N ALA A 7 -19.51 -0.77 -2.48
CA ALA A 7 -18.34 0.12 -2.52
C ALA A 7 -18.03 0.65 -3.92
N HIS A 8 -17.63 1.90 -4.04
CA HIS A 8 -17.19 2.49 -5.31
C HIS A 8 -15.95 1.77 -5.90
N ALA A 9 -15.11 1.21 -5.03
CA ALA A 9 -13.98 0.36 -5.41
C ALA A 9 -13.70 -0.68 -4.33
N PHE A 10 -13.20 -1.84 -4.75
CA PHE A 10 -12.67 -2.86 -3.83
C PHE A 10 -11.28 -2.47 -3.31
N ASN A 11 -11.23 -1.33 -2.60
CA ASN A 11 -10.03 -0.68 -2.08
C ASN A 11 -9.51 -1.37 -0.80
N GLY A 12 -8.43 -0.85 -0.22
CA GLY A 12 -7.79 -1.44 0.97
C GLY A 12 -8.74 -1.68 2.14
N LEU A 13 -9.57 -0.68 2.50
CA LEU A 13 -10.58 -0.82 3.56
C LEU A 13 -11.63 -1.89 3.21
N THR A 14 -12.16 -1.86 1.98
CA THR A 14 -13.17 -2.85 1.55
C THR A 14 -12.60 -4.26 1.57
N GLN A 15 -11.35 -4.46 1.16
CA GLN A 15 -10.66 -5.75 1.23
C GLN A 15 -10.44 -6.19 2.67
N ARG A 16 -10.02 -5.28 3.56
CA ARG A 16 -9.84 -5.57 4.98
C ARG A 16 -11.15 -6.04 5.63
N LEU A 17 -12.24 -5.32 5.40
CA LEU A 17 -13.56 -5.70 5.90
C LEU A 17 -14.03 -7.01 5.27
N PHE A 18 -13.80 -7.22 3.97
CA PHE A 18 -14.13 -8.49 3.32
C PHE A 18 -13.45 -9.68 4.01
N CYS A 19 -12.16 -9.57 4.36
CA CYS A 19 -11.45 -10.60 5.11
C CYS A 19 -12.02 -10.76 6.52
N ALA A 20 -12.08 -9.67 7.31
CA ALA A 20 -12.49 -9.73 8.72
C ALA A 20 -13.91 -10.28 8.91
N LEU A 21 -14.85 -9.90 8.03
CA LEU A 21 -16.23 -10.38 8.08
C LEU A 21 -16.34 -11.88 7.75
N ARG A 22 -15.52 -12.38 6.82
CA ARG A 22 -15.48 -13.81 6.49
C ARG A 22 -14.83 -14.64 7.60
N GLU A 23 -13.79 -14.10 8.23
CA GLU A 23 -13.16 -14.69 9.42
C GLU A 23 -14.15 -14.77 10.59
N ALA A 24 -15.04 -13.78 10.73
CA ALA A 24 -16.15 -13.80 11.67
C ALA A 24 -17.31 -14.75 11.26
N GLY A 25 -17.14 -15.56 10.21
CA GLY A 25 -18.10 -16.57 9.78
C GLY A 25 -19.29 -16.03 8.97
N HIS A 26 -19.20 -14.82 8.41
CA HIS A 26 -20.26 -14.26 7.57
C HIS A 26 -20.11 -14.63 6.09
N THR A 27 -21.25 -14.73 5.41
CA THR A 27 -21.28 -14.85 3.94
C THR A 27 -21.22 -13.46 3.34
N VAL A 28 -20.09 -13.11 2.74
CA VAL A 28 -19.84 -11.75 2.23
C VAL A 28 -19.83 -11.75 0.70
N SER A 29 -20.74 -10.97 0.10
CA SER A 29 -20.69 -10.59 -1.32
C SER A 29 -20.30 -9.13 -1.45
N VAL A 30 -19.74 -8.74 -2.59
CA VAL A 30 -19.45 -7.34 -2.90
C VAL A 30 -20.25 -6.92 -4.14
N GLU A 31 -20.78 -5.71 -4.14
CA GLU A 31 -21.26 -5.00 -5.32
C GLU A 31 -20.53 -3.66 -5.45
N LEU A 32 -20.08 -3.33 -6.66
CA LEU A 32 -19.51 -2.03 -6.94
C LEU A 32 -20.62 -1.00 -7.14
N ASP A 33 -20.48 0.17 -6.52
CA ASP A 33 -21.40 1.29 -6.70
C ASP A 33 -21.22 1.91 -8.10
N ILE A 34 -22.07 1.45 -9.04
CA ILE A 34 -22.09 1.83 -10.45
C ILE A 34 -23.33 2.67 -10.76
N ALA A 35 -24.50 2.15 -10.43
CA ALA A 35 -25.80 2.80 -10.62
C ALA A 35 -26.83 2.25 -9.62
N ASP A 36 -27.92 2.98 -9.41
CA ASP A 36 -28.96 2.62 -8.42
C ASP A 36 -29.60 1.28 -8.78
N ALA A 37 -30.02 1.11 -10.05
CA ALA A 37 -30.60 -0.13 -10.55
C ALA A 37 -29.69 -1.36 -10.38
N VAL A 38 -28.36 -1.17 -10.48
CA VAL A 38 -27.38 -2.26 -10.28
C VAL A 38 -27.30 -2.66 -8.79
N THR A 39 -27.42 -1.67 -7.91
CA THR A 39 -27.44 -1.88 -6.45
C THR A 39 -28.75 -2.57 -6.02
N GLU A 40 -29.88 -2.10 -6.53
CA GLU A 40 -31.21 -2.68 -6.30
C GLU A 40 -31.24 -4.15 -6.73
N GLU A 41 -30.76 -4.45 -7.93
CA GLU A 41 -30.64 -5.82 -8.44
C GLU A 41 -29.73 -6.67 -7.54
N ALA A 42 -28.58 -6.15 -7.11
CA ALA A 42 -27.68 -6.88 -6.22
C ALA A 42 -28.33 -7.22 -4.88
N VAL A 43 -29.10 -6.29 -4.30
CA VAL A 43 -29.86 -6.52 -3.07
C VAL A 43 -30.98 -7.54 -3.28
N ALA A 44 -31.70 -7.48 -4.41
CA ALA A 44 -32.73 -8.45 -4.75
C ALA A 44 -32.17 -9.87 -4.97
N LEU A 45 -31.04 -9.99 -5.66
CA LEU A 45 -30.38 -11.28 -5.94
C LEU A 45 -29.71 -11.86 -4.69
N PHE A 46 -29.06 -11.03 -3.87
CA PHE A 46 -28.29 -11.49 -2.73
C PHE A 46 -29.08 -11.52 -1.42
N GLU A 47 -30.24 -10.89 -1.35
CA GLU A 47 -31.10 -10.80 -0.15
C GLU A 47 -30.29 -10.62 1.16
N PRO A 48 -29.44 -9.58 1.27
CA PRO A 48 -28.56 -9.42 2.42
C PRO A 48 -29.35 -9.15 3.70
N ASP A 49 -28.88 -9.71 4.83
CA ASP A 49 -29.36 -9.31 6.16
C ASP A 49 -28.96 -7.85 6.45
N LEU A 50 -27.81 -7.44 5.91
CA LEU A 50 -27.21 -6.12 6.12
C LEU A 50 -26.38 -5.69 4.91
N VAL A 51 -26.52 -4.42 4.52
CA VAL A 51 -25.61 -3.76 3.58
C VAL A 51 -24.59 -2.94 4.38
N ILE A 52 -23.30 -3.09 4.07
CA ILE A 52 -22.23 -2.26 4.63
C ILE A 52 -21.56 -1.51 3.49
N ALA A 53 -21.44 -0.20 3.64
CA ALA A 53 -20.90 0.71 2.66
C ALA A 53 -19.57 1.31 3.15
N PRO A 54 -18.43 0.64 2.91
CA PRO A 54 -17.14 1.07 3.43
C PRO A 54 -16.50 2.22 2.65
N PHE A 55 -16.92 2.43 1.40
CA PHE A 55 -16.38 3.48 0.54
C PHE A 55 -17.38 3.83 -0.56
N LEU A 56 -18.12 4.92 -0.39
CA LEU A 56 -19.08 5.43 -1.37
C LEU A 56 -18.70 6.80 -1.91
N LYS A 57 -19.22 7.10 -3.10
CA LYS A 57 -19.20 8.45 -3.69
C LYS A 57 -20.59 8.99 -4.04
N ARG A 58 -21.60 8.12 -3.99
CA ARG A 58 -23.01 8.41 -4.27
C ARG A 58 -23.84 7.99 -3.06
N ARG A 59 -25.05 8.54 -2.96
CA ARG A 59 -26.03 8.09 -1.96
C ARG A 59 -26.49 6.68 -2.31
N ILE A 60 -26.81 5.90 -1.28
CA ILE A 60 -27.59 4.67 -1.44
C ILE A 60 -29.02 5.09 -1.78
N ALA A 61 -29.64 4.47 -2.78
CA ALA A 61 -31.01 4.77 -3.18
C ALA A 61 -32.02 4.42 -2.07
N GLU A 62 -33.10 5.21 -1.96
CA GLU A 62 -34.16 4.99 -0.98
C GLU A 62 -34.82 3.63 -1.10
N SER A 63 -35.01 3.14 -2.33
CA SER A 63 -35.46 1.79 -2.64
C SER A 63 -34.66 0.69 -1.91
N VAL A 64 -33.40 0.95 -1.59
CA VAL A 64 -32.51 0.02 -0.89
C VAL A 64 -32.53 0.27 0.63
N TRP A 65 -32.20 1.48 1.09
CA TRP A 65 -32.02 1.71 2.53
C TRP A 65 -33.33 1.72 3.33
N SER A 66 -34.48 1.96 2.68
CA SER A 66 -35.80 1.86 3.33
C SER A 66 -36.26 0.42 3.57
N THR A 67 -35.71 -0.55 2.82
CA THR A 67 -36.10 -1.96 2.87
C THR A 67 -35.06 -2.87 3.50
N ARG A 68 -33.79 -2.45 3.50
CA ARG A 68 -32.66 -3.17 4.10
C ARG A 68 -31.79 -2.23 4.94
N PRO A 69 -31.43 -2.62 6.18
CA PRO A 69 -30.47 -1.86 6.96
C PRO A 69 -29.17 -1.66 6.18
N CYS A 70 -28.74 -0.39 6.07
CA CYS A 70 -27.53 0.01 5.39
C CYS A 70 -26.63 0.78 6.36
N LEU A 71 -25.45 0.23 6.67
CA LEU A 71 -24.46 0.87 7.51
C LEU A 71 -23.35 1.49 6.66
N ILE A 72 -23.12 2.78 6.83
CA ILE A 72 -22.08 3.56 6.15
C ILE A 72 -20.89 3.70 7.09
N VAL A 73 -19.69 3.44 6.58
CA VAL A 73 -18.44 3.74 7.29
C VAL A 73 -17.99 5.13 6.89
N HIS A 74 -18.09 6.07 7.82
CA HIS A 74 -17.65 7.44 7.66
C HIS A 74 -16.28 7.63 8.32
N PRO A 75 -15.24 8.11 7.60
CA PRO A 75 -13.90 8.27 8.14
C PRO A 75 -13.76 9.56 8.99
N GLY A 76 -14.77 9.85 9.80
CA GLY A 76 -14.83 10.96 10.76
C GLY A 76 -15.54 10.57 12.05
N PRO A 77 -15.31 11.33 13.14
CA PRO A 77 -15.96 11.10 14.42
C PRO A 77 -17.48 11.41 14.34
N PRO A 78 -18.28 10.98 15.35
CA PRO A 78 -19.71 11.25 15.36
C PRO A 78 -20.05 12.74 15.18
N GLY A 79 -20.97 13.03 14.25
CA GLY A 79 -21.37 14.39 13.87
C GLY A 79 -20.56 15.02 12.74
N ASP A 80 -19.37 14.50 12.45
CA ASP A 80 -18.65 14.85 11.23
C ASP A 80 -19.38 14.27 10.02
N GLY A 81 -19.42 15.03 8.93
CA GLY A 81 -20.06 14.59 7.71
C GLY A 81 -19.46 15.25 6.48
N GLY A 82 -19.65 14.62 5.33
CA GLY A 82 -19.26 15.17 4.03
C GLY A 82 -18.07 14.49 3.39
N PRO A 83 -17.81 14.79 2.11
CA PRO A 83 -17.00 13.95 1.22
C PRO A 83 -15.49 14.08 1.43
N ALA A 84 -15.04 14.99 2.30
CA ALA A 84 -13.64 15.37 2.47
C ALA A 84 -13.17 15.35 3.93
N SER A 85 -13.81 14.52 4.77
CA SER A 85 -13.56 14.42 6.23
C SER A 85 -12.07 14.37 6.61
N LEU A 86 -11.31 13.38 6.11
CA LEU A 86 -9.89 13.27 6.43
C LEU A 86 -9.03 14.37 5.78
N ASP A 87 -9.46 14.94 4.65
CA ASP A 87 -8.76 16.09 4.06
C ASP A 87 -8.78 17.27 5.03
N TRP A 88 -9.95 17.54 5.62
CA TRP A 88 -10.12 18.58 6.63
C TRP A 88 -9.34 18.29 7.89
N ALA A 89 -9.38 17.06 8.41
CA ALA A 89 -8.64 16.67 9.60
C ALA A 89 -7.13 16.95 9.47
N VAL A 90 -6.52 16.51 8.35
CA VAL A 90 -5.09 16.73 8.11
C VAL A 90 -4.79 18.21 7.85
N TRP A 91 -5.63 18.90 7.08
CA TRP A 91 -5.41 20.30 6.74
C TRP A 91 -5.51 21.25 7.96
N ARG A 92 -6.43 20.97 8.90
CA ARG A 92 -6.57 21.70 10.16
C ARG A 92 -5.50 21.35 11.19
N GLY A 93 -4.79 20.25 10.99
CA GLY A 93 -3.81 19.75 11.97
C GLY A 93 -4.48 19.24 13.24
N GLU A 94 -5.64 18.57 13.10
CA GLU A 94 -6.32 17.94 14.23
C GLU A 94 -5.40 16.91 14.90
N ALA A 95 -5.34 16.90 16.23
CA ALA A 95 -4.53 15.92 16.98
C ALA A 95 -5.27 14.60 17.21
N GLU A 96 -6.59 14.63 17.21
CA GLU A 96 -7.46 13.46 17.38
C GLU A 96 -8.54 13.47 16.29
N TRP A 97 -8.90 12.28 15.82
CA TRP A 97 -9.97 12.07 14.85
C TRP A 97 -10.72 10.77 15.15
N GLY A 98 -11.57 10.30 14.24
CA GLY A 98 -12.29 9.06 14.45
C GLY A 98 -12.89 8.46 13.19
N VAL A 99 -13.56 7.32 13.40
CA VAL A 99 -14.38 6.64 12.40
C VAL A 99 -15.72 6.33 13.02
N THR A 100 -16.78 6.53 12.25
CA THR A 100 -18.16 6.29 12.66
C THR A 100 -18.82 5.30 11.70
N VAL A 101 -19.54 4.33 12.25
CA VAL A 101 -20.45 3.46 11.51
C VAL A 101 -21.86 3.94 11.80
N LEU A 102 -22.55 4.48 10.80
CA LEU A 102 -23.86 5.10 10.92
C LEU A 102 -24.87 4.47 9.96
N GLN A 103 -26.15 4.55 10.26
CA GLN A 103 -27.21 4.02 9.40
C GLN A 103 -27.64 5.04 8.34
N ALA A 104 -27.91 4.58 7.12
CA ALA A 104 -28.51 5.43 6.09
C ALA A 104 -29.98 5.76 6.41
N THR A 105 -30.36 7.04 6.33
CA THR A 105 -31.74 7.55 6.57
C THR A 105 -32.25 8.50 5.49
N GLY A 106 -31.47 8.74 4.43
CA GLY A 106 -31.77 9.69 3.33
C GLY A 106 -30.92 10.96 3.37
N ASP A 107 -30.62 11.46 4.56
CA ASP A 107 -29.66 12.56 4.78
C ASP A 107 -28.21 12.06 4.77
N PHE A 108 -27.28 12.92 4.33
CA PHE A 108 -25.86 12.57 4.34
C PHE A 108 -25.32 12.56 5.77
N ASP A 109 -24.72 11.44 6.17
CA ASP A 109 -23.96 11.26 7.41
C ASP A 109 -24.70 11.66 8.70
N ALA A 110 -26.03 11.68 8.66
CA ALA A 110 -26.87 12.18 9.76
C ALA A 110 -27.68 11.09 10.48
N GLY A 111 -27.58 9.84 10.03
CA GLY A 111 -28.35 8.76 10.63
C GLY A 111 -27.77 8.25 11.96
N PRO A 112 -28.52 7.37 12.66
CA PRO A 112 -28.12 6.84 13.95
C PRO A 112 -26.74 6.18 13.93
N VAL A 113 -25.94 6.45 14.96
CA VAL A 113 -24.60 5.87 15.13
C VAL A 113 -24.71 4.46 15.70
N TRP A 114 -24.11 3.49 15.01
CA TRP A 114 -24.05 2.10 15.43
C TRP A 114 -22.80 1.78 16.22
N ALA A 115 -21.66 2.36 15.86
CA ALA A 115 -20.40 2.24 16.58
C ALA A 115 -19.45 3.34 16.12
N TRP A 116 -18.44 3.66 16.94
CA TRP A 116 -17.39 4.59 16.56
C TRP A 116 -16.11 4.32 17.35
N ARG A 117 -14.98 4.81 16.83
CA ARG A 117 -13.67 4.77 17.49
C ARG A 117 -12.91 6.05 17.22
N ALA A 118 -12.25 6.58 18.25
CA ALA A 118 -11.27 7.65 18.12
C ALA A 118 -9.89 7.10 17.79
N PHE A 119 -9.03 7.94 17.20
CA PHE A 119 -7.60 7.68 17.06
C PHE A 119 -6.82 9.00 17.10
N ALA A 120 -5.57 8.93 17.56
CA ALA A 120 -4.63 10.04 17.46
C ALA A 120 -4.17 10.20 16.01
N VAL A 121 -4.20 11.43 15.50
CA VAL A 121 -3.68 11.74 14.17
C VAL A 121 -2.16 11.79 14.25
N ARG A 122 -1.48 10.87 13.57
CA ARG A 122 -0.01 10.87 13.52
C ARG A 122 0.49 12.18 12.90
N GLU A 123 1.42 12.82 13.60
CA GLU A 123 2.11 14.01 13.10
C GLU A 123 2.81 13.71 11.76
N GLY A 124 2.67 14.63 10.81
CA GLY A 124 3.26 14.52 9.48
C GLY A 124 2.65 13.43 8.58
N ALA A 125 1.69 12.63 9.05
CA ALA A 125 1.08 11.59 8.25
C ALA A 125 0.20 12.18 7.14
N SER A 126 0.31 11.61 5.94
CA SER A 126 -0.61 11.93 4.86
C SER A 126 -1.99 11.36 5.13
N LYS A 127 -3.03 11.97 4.55
CA LYS A 127 -4.40 11.44 4.55
C LYS A 127 -4.44 9.99 4.08
N ALA A 128 -3.67 9.66 3.04
CA ALA A 128 -3.63 8.32 2.49
C ALA A 128 -3.00 7.31 3.47
N SER A 129 -1.97 7.71 4.23
CA SER A 129 -1.39 6.88 5.28
C SER A 129 -2.38 6.67 6.43
N LEU A 130 -3.02 7.74 6.93
CA LEU A 130 -4.05 7.65 7.97
C LEU A 130 -5.21 6.74 7.55
N TYR A 131 -5.63 6.81 6.27
CA TYR A 131 -6.67 5.95 5.73
C TYR A 131 -6.29 4.46 5.80
N ARG A 132 -5.03 4.12 5.49
CA ARG A 132 -4.53 2.74 5.45
C ARG A 132 -4.30 2.14 6.84
N HIS A 133 -3.97 2.98 7.81
CA HIS A 133 -3.62 2.58 9.17
C HIS A 133 -4.80 2.80 10.12
N GLU A 134 -4.84 3.96 10.76
CA GLU A 134 -5.74 4.26 11.87
C GLU A 134 -7.21 4.14 11.46
N VAL A 135 -7.59 4.70 10.31
CA VAL A 135 -8.97 4.65 9.82
C VAL A 135 -9.38 3.23 9.48
N THR A 136 -8.52 2.46 8.79
CA THR A 136 -8.85 1.08 8.43
C THR A 136 -9.00 0.19 9.67
N ARG A 137 -8.13 0.36 10.67
CA ARG A 137 -8.23 -0.33 11.96
C ARG A 137 -9.53 0.03 12.68
N CYS A 138 -9.75 1.32 12.93
CA CYS A 138 -10.93 1.83 13.63
C CYS A 138 -12.24 1.49 12.91
N ALA A 139 -12.25 1.52 11.57
CA ALA A 139 -13.39 1.09 10.76
C ALA A 139 -13.69 -0.40 10.94
N THR A 140 -12.67 -1.25 10.92
CA THR A 140 -12.83 -2.69 11.10
C THR A 140 -13.39 -3.00 12.48
N GLU A 141 -12.81 -2.43 13.53
CA GLU A 141 -13.28 -2.58 14.91
C GLU A 141 -14.73 -2.08 15.07
N SER A 142 -15.04 -0.90 14.53
CA SER A 142 -16.37 -0.30 14.63
C SER A 142 -17.42 -1.10 13.85
N VAL A 143 -17.08 -1.64 12.68
CA VAL A 143 -17.99 -2.51 11.93
C VAL A 143 -18.27 -3.79 12.69
N LEU A 144 -17.25 -4.47 13.22
CA LEU A 144 -17.44 -5.69 14.00
C LEU A 144 -18.28 -5.42 15.25
N GLU A 145 -18.06 -4.30 15.94
CA GLU A 145 -18.90 -3.89 17.06
C GLU A 145 -20.35 -3.63 16.63
N ALA A 146 -20.56 -2.88 15.54
CA ALA A 146 -21.90 -2.61 15.00
C ALA A 146 -22.67 -3.91 14.71
N LEU A 147 -21.98 -4.94 14.22
CA LEU A 147 -22.60 -6.25 13.98
C LEU A 147 -23.03 -6.95 15.28
N THR A 148 -22.29 -6.83 16.37
CA THR A 148 -22.72 -7.38 17.65
C THR A 148 -24.00 -6.70 18.17
N ARG A 149 -24.19 -5.42 17.84
CA ARG A 149 -25.38 -4.62 18.18
C ARG A 149 -26.53 -4.80 17.19
N PHE A 150 -26.26 -5.36 16.01
CA PHE A 150 -27.27 -5.67 14.99
C PHE A 150 -27.91 -7.04 15.21
N ALA A 151 -27.26 -7.91 15.99
CA ALA A 151 -27.76 -9.25 16.25
C ALA A 151 -29.17 -9.22 16.90
N PRO A 152 -30.06 -10.18 16.59
CA PRO A 152 -31.40 -10.23 17.18
C PRO A 152 -31.38 -10.16 18.72
N GLY A 153 -32.23 -9.32 19.31
CA GLY A 153 -32.34 -9.16 20.76
C GLY A 153 -31.28 -8.25 21.42
N THR A 154 -30.50 -7.50 20.64
CA THR A 154 -29.46 -6.59 21.14
C THR A 154 -29.88 -5.12 21.13
N ARG A 155 -29.02 -4.23 21.64
CA ARG A 155 -29.34 -2.85 22.06
C ARG A 155 -29.63 -1.85 20.93
N GLY A 156 -29.40 -2.20 19.65
CA GLY A 156 -29.57 -1.28 18.52
C GLY A 156 -28.52 -0.15 18.47
N PRO A 157 -28.78 0.93 17.71
CA PRO A 157 -27.88 2.09 17.62
C PRO A 157 -27.76 2.81 18.97
N VAL A 158 -26.64 3.51 19.17
CA VAL A 158 -26.34 4.24 20.41
C VAL A 158 -26.40 5.76 20.20
N PRO A 159 -26.73 6.54 21.23
CA PRO A 159 -26.53 7.97 21.20
C PRO A 159 -25.05 8.30 20.96
N PRO A 160 -24.72 9.23 20.05
CA PRO A 160 -23.34 9.65 19.85
C PRO A 160 -22.79 10.33 21.12
N PRO A 161 -21.48 10.24 21.39
CA PRO A 161 -20.84 11.01 22.46
C PRO A 161 -20.95 12.51 22.18
N SER A 162 -20.91 13.32 23.24
CA SER A 162 -20.75 14.77 23.10
C SER A 162 -19.29 15.08 22.75
N LEU A 163 -19.04 15.57 21.53
CA LEU A 163 -17.72 15.95 21.04
C LEU A 163 -17.61 17.47 20.87
N PRO A 164 -16.40 18.05 20.94
CA PRO A 164 -16.17 19.44 20.58
C PRO A 164 -16.77 19.74 19.21
N ALA A 165 -17.45 20.88 19.08
CA ALA A 165 -18.09 21.27 17.84
C ALA A 165 -17.10 21.25 16.66
N THR A 166 -15.82 21.56 16.87
CA THR A 166 -14.79 21.56 15.82
C THR A 166 -14.57 20.20 15.15
N LEU A 167 -14.85 19.10 15.86
CA LEU A 167 -14.66 17.73 15.37
C LEU A 167 -15.90 17.15 14.70
N GLY A 168 -17.11 17.61 15.06
CA GLY A 168 -18.37 16.97 14.66
C GLY A 168 -19.32 17.91 13.90
N GLN A 169 -18.95 18.33 12.69
CA GLN A 169 -19.86 19.11 11.81
C GLN A 169 -19.77 18.66 10.36
N TRP A 170 -20.81 18.93 9.60
CA TRP A 170 -20.77 18.82 8.15
C TRP A 170 -19.69 19.71 7.53
N GLN A 171 -18.86 19.12 6.65
CA GLN A 171 -17.84 19.82 5.90
C GLN A 171 -18.04 19.64 4.39
N GLY A 172 -18.09 20.76 3.67
CA GLY A 172 -18.13 20.75 2.21
C GLY A 172 -16.86 20.16 1.58
N PRO A 173 -16.87 19.90 0.25
CA PRO A 173 -15.67 19.50 -0.46
C PRO A 173 -14.59 20.59 -0.38
N MET A 174 -13.36 20.21 -0.07
CA MET A 174 -12.23 21.14 -0.05
C MET A 174 -11.81 21.52 -1.49
N THR A 175 -11.84 22.81 -1.78
CA THR A 175 -11.60 23.35 -3.13
C THR A 175 -10.12 23.30 -3.53
N ALA A 176 -9.84 23.44 -4.83
CA ALA A 176 -8.46 23.54 -5.32
C ALA A 176 -7.73 24.78 -4.76
N ALA A 177 -8.44 25.91 -4.61
CA ALA A 177 -7.88 27.14 -4.06
C ALA A 177 -7.39 26.96 -2.62
N MET A 178 -8.13 26.23 -1.78
CA MET A 178 -7.72 25.94 -0.40
C MET A 178 -6.46 25.07 -0.32
N ARG A 179 -6.21 24.26 -1.34
CA ARG A 179 -5.04 23.37 -1.43
C ARG A 179 -3.84 24.03 -2.12
N ALA A 180 -4.04 25.19 -2.74
CA ALA A 180 -2.99 25.88 -3.45
C ALA A 180 -1.87 26.28 -2.49
N ILE A 181 -0.64 26.03 -2.91
CA ILE A 181 0.56 26.42 -2.17
C ILE A 181 0.95 27.82 -2.64
N ASP A 182 1.09 28.74 -1.69
CA ASP A 182 1.74 30.02 -1.93
C ASP A 182 3.19 29.90 -1.49
N TRP A 183 4.08 29.61 -2.44
CA TRP A 183 5.50 29.40 -2.14
C TRP A 183 6.19 30.60 -1.51
N SER A 184 5.64 31.82 -1.68
CA SER A 184 6.20 33.04 -1.09
C SER A 184 5.77 33.26 0.37
N ALA A 185 4.61 32.72 0.76
CA ALA A 185 4.00 32.94 2.07
C ALA A 185 4.00 31.69 2.98
N ASP A 186 3.81 30.51 2.41
CA ASP A 186 3.72 29.26 3.13
C ASP A 186 5.10 28.80 3.62
N ASP A 187 5.19 28.49 4.91
CA ASP A 187 6.34 27.78 5.47
C ASP A 187 6.32 26.30 5.12
N THR A 188 7.45 25.64 5.38
CA THR A 188 7.66 24.21 5.14
C THR A 188 6.56 23.36 5.76
N ALA A 189 6.19 23.63 7.02
CA ALA A 189 5.13 22.88 7.71
C ALA A 189 3.77 23.03 7.01
N THR A 190 3.43 24.22 6.55
CA THR A 190 2.18 24.49 5.82
C THR A 190 2.16 23.82 4.45
N VAL A 191 3.27 23.88 3.70
CA VAL A 191 3.39 23.18 2.42
C VAL A 191 3.23 21.66 2.60
N LEU A 192 3.94 21.07 3.57
CA LEU A 192 3.83 19.64 3.87
C LEU A 192 2.39 19.26 4.24
N ARG A 193 1.72 20.05 5.08
CA ARG A 193 0.33 19.80 5.48
C ARG A 193 -0.66 19.89 4.31
N LYS A 194 -0.50 20.88 3.41
CA LYS A 194 -1.33 21.00 2.20
C LYS A 194 -1.17 19.79 1.28
N ILE A 195 0.06 19.32 1.09
CA ILE A 195 0.34 18.12 0.27
C ILE A 195 -0.20 16.87 0.97
N ALA A 196 0.07 16.70 2.27
CA ALA A 196 -0.39 15.57 3.08
C ALA A 196 -1.93 15.41 3.06
N ALA A 197 -2.68 16.52 3.16
CA ALA A 197 -4.14 16.52 3.10
C ALA A 197 -4.68 16.12 1.70
N ALA A 198 -3.89 16.34 0.65
CA ALA A 198 -4.26 16.03 -0.73
C ALA A 198 -3.61 14.73 -1.25
N ASP A 199 -2.71 14.08 -0.51
CA ASP A 199 -1.98 12.92 -0.99
C ASP A 199 -2.87 11.68 -1.16
N GLY A 200 -2.48 10.80 -2.07
CA GLY A 200 -3.30 9.75 -2.67
C GLY A 200 -4.23 10.31 -3.76
N HIS A 201 -5.10 11.24 -3.37
CA HIS A 201 -6.04 11.97 -4.24
C HIS A 201 -6.62 13.19 -3.51
N PRO A 202 -6.75 14.38 -4.15
CA PRO A 202 -6.51 14.67 -5.57
C PRO A 202 -5.08 15.13 -5.93
N GLY A 203 -4.23 15.32 -4.93
CA GLY A 203 -2.90 15.96 -5.03
C GLY A 203 -2.99 17.49 -4.95
N ALA A 204 -1.95 18.12 -4.38
CA ALA A 204 -1.92 19.57 -4.22
C ALA A 204 -1.68 20.25 -5.58
N PRO A 205 -2.51 21.23 -6.01
CA PRO A 205 -2.29 21.95 -7.27
C PRO A 205 -0.98 22.72 -7.26
N ASP A 206 -0.24 22.65 -8.36
CA ASP A 206 0.97 23.46 -8.58
C ASP A 206 1.28 23.61 -10.08
N VAL A 207 2.27 24.44 -10.38
CA VAL A 207 2.91 24.59 -11.68
C VAL A 207 4.42 24.40 -11.51
N LEU A 208 4.97 23.36 -12.15
CA LEU A 208 6.41 23.10 -12.18
C LEU A 208 6.89 23.23 -13.62
N PHE A 209 7.93 24.03 -13.83
CA PHE A 209 8.52 24.30 -15.15
C PHE A 209 7.47 24.69 -16.21
N GLY A 210 6.48 25.51 -15.81
CA GLY A 210 5.39 25.95 -16.69
C GLY A 210 4.29 24.92 -16.93
N ARG A 211 4.38 23.70 -16.39
CA ARG A 211 3.39 22.63 -16.55
C ARG A 211 2.52 22.49 -15.30
N VAL A 212 1.21 22.54 -15.49
CA VAL A 212 0.23 22.28 -14.42
C VAL A 212 0.35 20.85 -13.94
N CYS A 213 0.45 20.66 -12.63
CA CYS A 213 0.59 19.35 -12.02
C CYS A 213 -0.08 19.27 -10.64
N ARG A 214 -0.10 18.04 -10.10
CA ARG A 214 -0.54 17.73 -8.75
C ARG A 214 0.61 17.11 -7.97
N LEU A 215 0.98 17.70 -6.85
CA LEU A 215 2.09 17.23 -6.01
C LEU A 215 1.63 16.15 -5.03
N HIS A 216 2.54 15.22 -4.77
CA HIS A 216 2.37 14.06 -3.89
C HIS A 216 3.71 13.74 -3.20
N ASP A 217 3.66 12.93 -2.14
CA ASP A 217 4.86 12.33 -1.55
C ASP A 217 5.89 13.36 -1.11
N ALA A 218 5.47 14.30 -0.26
CA ALA A 218 6.31 15.40 0.18
C ALA A 218 6.99 15.12 1.51
N HIS A 219 8.27 15.48 1.61
CA HIS A 219 9.12 15.25 2.78
C HIS A 219 9.90 16.53 3.12
N ALA A 220 10.15 16.77 4.40
CA ALA A 220 10.96 17.91 4.81
C ALA A 220 12.42 17.73 4.35
N ALA A 221 13.07 18.81 3.91
CA ALA A 221 14.52 18.82 3.71
C ALA A 221 15.23 19.22 5.00
N SER A 222 16.32 18.53 5.36
CA SER A 222 17.14 18.94 6.50
C SER A 222 17.90 20.22 6.20
N ALA A 223 18.35 20.89 7.26
CA ALA A 223 19.27 22.02 7.15
C ALA A 223 20.56 21.66 6.40
N GLY A 224 21.05 20.42 6.54
CA GLY A 224 22.24 19.93 5.84
C GLY A 224 22.03 19.83 4.33
N ALA A 225 20.88 19.29 3.89
CA ALA A 225 20.55 19.25 2.47
C ALA A 225 20.40 20.64 1.86
N LEU A 226 19.81 21.59 2.60
CA LEU A 226 19.68 22.98 2.16
C LEU A 226 21.02 23.72 2.10
N ALA A 227 21.97 23.41 2.98
CA ALA A 227 23.30 24.02 2.99
C ALA A 227 24.23 23.46 1.88
N ALA A 228 23.94 22.27 1.37
CA ALA A 228 24.74 21.59 0.33
C ALA A 228 24.51 22.14 -1.09
N VAL A 229 23.56 23.05 -1.28
CA VAL A 229 23.16 23.59 -2.57
C VAL A 229 23.10 25.11 -2.55
N PRO A 230 23.23 25.80 -3.69
CA PRO A 230 23.12 27.25 -3.75
C PRO A 230 21.79 27.75 -3.17
N HIS A 231 21.81 28.92 -2.57
CA HIS A 231 20.60 29.59 -2.13
C HIS A 231 19.65 29.83 -3.32
N GLY A 232 18.37 29.53 -3.12
CA GLY A 232 17.29 29.82 -4.05
C GLY A 232 16.17 30.60 -3.36
N ALA A 233 15.39 31.34 -4.16
CA ALA A 233 14.19 32.01 -3.72
C ALA A 233 13.09 30.99 -3.38
N PRO A 234 12.12 31.34 -2.51
CA PRO A 234 10.96 30.48 -2.28
C PRO A 234 10.25 30.14 -3.59
N GLY A 235 9.98 28.85 -3.81
CA GLY A 235 9.43 28.31 -5.05
C GLY A 235 10.47 27.77 -6.04
N ASP A 236 11.76 28.06 -5.86
CA ASP A 236 12.82 27.53 -6.74
C ASP A 236 13.02 26.04 -6.53
N VAL A 237 13.20 25.30 -7.63
CA VAL A 237 13.66 23.91 -7.61
C VAL A 237 15.18 23.91 -7.73
N ILE A 238 15.86 23.39 -6.71
CA ILE A 238 17.31 23.62 -6.52
C ILE A 238 18.14 22.34 -6.51
N ALA A 239 17.52 21.17 -6.35
CA ALA A 239 18.22 19.89 -6.33
C ALA A 239 17.29 18.72 -6.70
N ARG A 240 17.88 17.56 -6.93
CA ARG A 240 17.18 16.28 -7.10
C ARG A 240 17.77 15.19 -6.23
N ARG A 241 16.95 14.19 -5.88
CA ARG A 241 17.37 12.94 -5.22
C ARG A 241 16.41 11.83 -5.59
N GLY A 242 16.90 10.77 -6.23
CA GLY A 242 16.07 9.60 -6.55
C GLY A 242 14.79 10.04 -7.31
N PRO A 243 13.58 9.86 -6.74
CA PRO A 243 12.34 10.28 -7.37
C PRO A 243 12.05 11.79 -7.24
N ALA A 244 12.70 12.47 -6.30
CA ALA A 244 12.24 13.73 -5.76
C ALA A 244 12.99 14.96 -6.26
N LEU A 245 12.27 16.08 -6.28
CA LEU A 245 12.81 17.42 -6.51
C LEU A 245 12.78 18.22 -5.21
N LEU A 246 13.88 18.89 -4.87
CA LEU A 246 13.95 19.80 -3.73
C LEU A 246 13.46 21.18 -4.14
N ARG A 247 12.37 21.65 -3.53
CA ARG A 247 11.80 22.96 -3.77
C ARG A 247 11.88 23.83 -2.52
N ARG A 248 12.36 25.07 -2.66
CA ARG A 248 12.47 26.03 -1.57
C ARG A 248 11.10 26.49 -1.10
N THR A 249 10.93 26.59 0.21
CA THR A 249 9.79 27.25 0.85
C THR A 249 10.25 28.59 1.42
N ARG A 250 9.35 29.33 2.06
CA ARG A 250 9.70 30.61 2.71
C ARG A 250 10.82 30.46 3.75
N ASP A 251 10.84 29.36 4.50
CA ASP A 251 11.73 29.15 5.66
C ASP A 251 12.68 27.94 5.51
N GLY A 252 12.54 27.13 4.46
CA GLY A 252 13.30 25.89 4.30
C GLY A 252 13.15 25.29 2.91
N GLY A 253 12.76 24.01 2.86
CA GLY A 253 12.51 23.31 1.61
C GLY A 253 11.81 21.98 1.82
N VAL A 254 11.14 21.53 0.75
CA VAL A 254 10.44 20.25 0.71
C VAL A 254 10.93 19.44 -0.49
N TRP A 255 11.14 18.16 -0.26
CA TRP A 255 11.30 17.16 -1.32
C TRP A 255 9.92 16.79 -1.84
N ILE A 256 9.71 16.87 -3.15
CA ILE A 256 8.49 16.42 -3.82
C ILE A 256 8.79 15.14 -4.58
N GLY A 257 8.38 13.99 -4.03
CA GLY A 257 8.69 12.68 -4.59
C GLY A 257 7.94 12.38 -5.89
N HIS A 258 6.66 12.75 -5.96
CA HIS A 258 5.80 12.36 -7.08
C HIS A 258 4.92 13.49 -7.56
N VAL A 259 4.67 13.50 -8.88
CA VAL A 259 3.76 14.44 -9.53
C VAL A 259 2.81 13.72 -10.45
N ARG A 260 1.62 14.27 -10.60
CA ARG A 260 0.72 13.94 -11.71
C ARG A 260 0.53 15.17 -12.56
N CYS A 261 1.21 15.22 -13.69
CA CYS A 261 1.10 16.32 -14.63
C CYS A 261 -0.23 16.29 -15.37
N GLN A 262 -0.69 17.46 -15.80
CA GLN A 262 -1.71 17.52 -16.82
C GLN A 262 -1.17 16.83 -18.08
N PRO A 263 -1.93 15.89 -18.68
CA PRO A 263 -1.48 15.18 -19.86
C PRO A 263 -1.30 16.14 -21.03
N LEU A 264 -0.29 15.85 -21.86
CA LEU A 264 -0.12 16.49 -23.16
C LEU A 264 -0.84 15.62 -24.20
N ALA A 265 -1.71 16.22 -25.00
CA ALA A 265 -2.50 15.49 -26.01
C ALA A 265 -3.22 14.25 -25.43
N ASP A 266 -3.08 13.08 -26.08
CA ASP A 266 -3.79 11.83 -25.76
C ASP A 266 -3.10 10.96 -24.68
N GLU A 267 -2.09 11.50 -23.99
CA GLU A 267 -1.40 10.76 -22.94
C GLU A 267 -2.27 10.56 -21.68
N PRO A 268 -2.12 9.45 -20.94
CA PRO A 268 -2.77 9.29 -19.65
C PRO A 268 -2.16 10.21 -18.59
N ALA A 269 -2.99 10.71 -17.67
CA ALA A 269 -2.53 11.47 -16.50
C ALA A 269 -1.88 10.53 -15.46
N LEU A 270 -0.60 10.22 -15.64
CA LEU A 270 0.16 9.31 -14.80
C LEU A 270 0.74 10.02 -13.56
N LYS A 271 0.73 9.33 -12.41
CA LYS A 271 1.51 9.75 -11.25
C LYS A 271 2.91 9.13 -11.39
N LEU A 272 3.92 9.95 -11.56
CA LEU A 272 5.31 9.56 -11.80
C LEU A 272 6.22 10.19 -10.77
N ALA A 273 7.43 9.62 -10.61
CA ALA A 273 8.51 10.30 -9.90
C ALA A 273 8.72 11.71 -10.50
N ALA A 274 8.88 12.71 -9.65
CA ALA A 274 9.05 14.10 -10.09
C ALA A 274 10.27 14.27 -11.02
N THR A 275 11.36 13.56 -10.73
CA THR A 275 12.57 13.51 -11.57
C THR A 275 12.34 12.83 -12.92
N ARG A 276 11.39 11.89 -13.02
CA ARG A 276 11.02 11.28 -14.31
C ARG A 276 10.12 12.22 -15.12
N ALA A 277 9.13 12.83 -14.47
CA ALA A 277 8.18 13.72 -15.14
C ALA A 277 8.81 14.98 -15.73
N PHE A 278 9.93 15.42 -15.15
CA PHE A 278 10.69 16.63 -15.55
C PHE A 278 12.17 16.32 -15.79
N ALA A 279 12.46 15.17 -16.43
CA ALA A 279 13.83 14.69 -16.59
C ALA A 279 14.73 15.67 -17.36
N ALA A 280 14.20 16.32 -18.41
CA ALA A 280 14.95 17.27 -19.22
C ALA A 280 15.23 18.57 -18.46
N GLU A 281 14.23 19.11 -17.78
CA GLU A 281 14.29 20.36 -17.04
C GLU A 281 15.20 20.28 -15.81
N THR A 282 15.37 19.07 -15.27
CA THR A 282 16.10 18.85 -14.01
C THR A 282 17.47 18.20 -14.22
N ALA A 283 17.87 17.91 -15.46
CA ALA A 283 19.12 17.23 -15.78
C ALA A 283 20.36 17.94 -15.24
N ALA A 284 20.36 19.28 -15.23
CA ALA A 284 21.47 20.09 -14.75
C ALA A 284 21.44 20.36 -13.22
N LEU A 285 20.38 19.95 -12.52
CA LEU A 285 20.29 20.16 -11.07
C LEU A 285 21.24 19.22 -10.32
N PRO A 286 21.84 19.69 -9.21
CA PRO A 286 22.68 18.85 -8.36
C PRO A 286 21.87 17.68 -7.81
N GLU A 287 22.45 16.49 -7.89
CA GLU A 287 21.89 15.27 -7.30
C GLU A 287 22.48 15.05 -5.91
N LEU A 288 21.64 15.12 -4.88
CA LEU A 288 22.07 14.96 -3.48
C LEU A 288 21.92 13.51 -3.05
N ALA A 289 23.04 12.83 -2.81
CA ALA A 289 23.06 11.49 -2.24
C ALA A 289 22.89 11.52 -0.72
N VAL A 290 22.33 10.45 -0.17
CA VAL A 290 22.26 10.18 1.27
C VAL A 290 22.84 8.79 1.51
N PRO A 291 23.78 8.63 2.45
CA PRO A 291 24.27 7.30 2.83
C PRO A 291 23.13 6.41 3.35
N LEU A 292 23.19 5.13 2.99
CA LEU A 292 22.21 4.15 3.43
C LEU A 292 22.24 3.93 4.96
N LEU A 293 23.45 3.84 5.53
CA LEU A 293 23.71 3.86 6.97
C LEU A 293 24.16 5.25 7.37
N ARG A 294 23.41 5.89 8.29
CA ARG A 294 23.66 7.24 8.78
C ARG A 294 24.23 7.19 10.19
N LYS A 295 24.96 8.23 10.60
CA LYS A 295 25.42 8.29 12.00
C LYS A 295 24.27 8.74 12.91
N PRO A 296 24.22 8.27 14.17
CA PRO A 296 23.15 8.65 15.11
C PRO A 296 23.03 10.15 15.38
N ASP A 297 24.11 10.90 15.19
CA ASP A 297 24.22 12.35 15.41
C ASP A 297 23.94 13.20 14.15
N GLU A 298 23.74 12.57 12.98
CA GLU A 298 23.39 13.27 11.75
C GLU A 298 21.88 13.57 11.69
N PRO A 299 21.46 14.74 11.20
CA PRO A 299 20.04 15.05 10.98
C PRO A 299 19.39 13.99 10.08
N ASP A 300 18.18 13.56 10.42
CA ASP A 300 17.44 12.58 9.62
C ASP A 300 16.99 13.21 8.28
N GLU A 301 17.82 13.03 7.27
CA GLU A 301 17.53 13.42 5.90
C GLU A 301 16.74 12.32 5.20
N TRP A 302 15.61 12.70 4.59
CA TRP A 302 14.72 11.77 3.90
C TRP A 302 15.41 11.05 2.73
N ASP A 303 15.22 9.74 2.61
CA ASP A 303 15.49 8.97 1.39
C ASP A 303 14.54 7.76 1.33
N GLU A 304 14.35 7.19 0.14
CA GLU A 304 13.52 6.00 -0.06
C GLU A 304 14.07 4.77 0.69
N LEU A 305 15.38 4.71 0.97
CA LEU A 305 16.01 3.61 1.69
C LEU A 305 16.76 4.09 2.93
N HIS A 306 16.74 3.24 3.97
CA HIS A 306 17.47 3.47 5.21
C HIS A 306 17.89 2.13 5.82
N TYR A 307 19.11 2.08 6.36
CA TYR A 307 19.63 0.89 7.03
C TYR A 307 20.13 1.23 8.42
N ASP A 308 19.59 0.53 9.42
CA ASP A 308 20.03 0.61 10.81
C ASP A 308 20.71 -0.68 11.25
N GLU A 309 21.57 -0.56 12.27
CA GLU A 309 22.16 -1.68 12.99
C GLU A 309 21.76 -1.64 14.45
N LEU A 310 21.07 -2.68 14.92
CA LEU A 310 20.48 -2.73 16.26
C LEU A 310 21.10 -3.85 17.07
N GLY A 311 21.30 -3.64 18.37
CA GLY A 311 21.82 -4.66 19.30
C GLY A 311 23.35 -4.70 19.42
N PRO A 312 23.86 -5.53 20.34
CA PRO A 312 25.29 -5.62 20.64
C PRO A 312 26.07 -6.36 19.55
N ALA A 313 27.41 -6.24 19.57
CA ALA A 313 28.29 -7.05 18.73
C ALA A 313 28.06 -8.55 19.00
N GLY A 314 28.06 -9.36 17.93
CA GLY A 314 27.77 -10.80 17.99
C GLY A 314 26.27 -11.17 18.01
N ALA A 315 25.37 -10.20 18.15
CA ALA A 315 23.91 -10.39 18.05
C ALA A 315 23.23 -9.19 17.36
N ARG A 316 23.91 -8.58 16.39
CA ARG A 316 23.49 -7.38 15.70
C ARG A 316 22.46 -7.70 14.63
N VAL A 317 21.39 -6.92 14.57
CA VAL A 317 20.35 -7.00 13.55
C VAL A 317 20.58 -5.89 12.54
N GLY A 318 20.66 -6.24 11.26
CA GLY A 318 20.55 -5.28 10.17
C GLY A 318 19.07 -5.00 9.89
N TRP A 319 18.69 -3.73 9.79
CA TRP A 319 17.30 -3.32 9.60
C TRP A 319 17.19 -2.44 8.36
N LEU A 320 16.77 -3.03 7.24
CA LEU A 320 16.66 -2.36 5.95
C LEU A 320 15.22 -1.93 5.68
N ARG A 321 14.97 -0.62 5.67
CA ARG A 321 13.71 0.01 5.25
C ARG A 321 13.80 0.44 3.79
N PHE A 322 12.70 0.25 3.06
CA PHE A 322 12.55 0.71 1.68
C PHE A 322 11.13 1.25 1.47
N ASP A 323 10.96 2.55 1.63
CA ASP A 323 9.68 3.24 1.61
C ASP A 323 9.35 3.76 0.21
N PHE A 324 9.15 2.83 -0.72
CA PHE A 324 8.75 3.17 -2.08
C PHE A 324 7.29 3.61 -2.13
N HIS A 325 7.02 4.78 -2.73
CA HIS A 325 5.68 5.36 -2.77
C HIS A 325 4.65 4.37 -3.36
N ASN A 326 3.54 4.16 -2.62
CA ASN A 326 2.51 3.14 -2.90
C ASN A 326 3.02 1.68 -3.03
N GLY A 327 4.23 1.38 -2.54
CA GLY A 327 4.87 0.07 -2.66
C GLY A 327 5.22 -0.33 -4.10
N ALA A 328 5.10 0.57 -5.07
CA ALA A 328 5.40 0.28 -6.47
C ALA A 328 6.90 0.41 -6.72
N MET A 329 7.51 -0.62 -7.32
CA MET A 329 8.95 -0.74 -7.48
C MET A 329 9.36 -0.58 -8.94
N SER A 330 9.85 0.60 -9.32
CA SER A 330 10.44 0.85 -10.64
C SER A 330 11.75 0.07 -10.78
N THR A 331 12.26 -0.05 -12.01
CA THR A 331 13.57 -0.67 -12.27
C THR A 331 14.67 -0.04 -11.41
N ARG A 332 14.71 1.30 -11.33
CA ARG A 332 15.63 2.06 -10.46
C ARG A 332 15.52 1.63 -9.00
N GLN A 333 14.30 1.56 -8.46
CA GLN A 333 14.07 1.20 -7.06
C GLN A 333 14.46 -0.25 -6.77
N CYS A 334 14.19 -1.18 -7.70
CA CYS A 334 14.67 -2.56 -7.61
C CYS A 334 16.20 -2.63 -7.59
N GLU A 335 16.88 -1.91 -8.48
CA GLU A 335 18.35 -1.85 -8.52
C GLU A 335 18.93 -1.26 -7.23
N ARG A 336 18.36 -0.15 -6.73
CA ARG A 336 18.75 0.44 -5.44
C ARG A 336 18.56 -0.54 -4.28
N LEU A 337 17.45 -1.27 -4.24
CA LEU A 337 17.19 -2.26 -3.19
C LEU A 337 18.15 -3.46 -3.29
N ARG A 338 18.45 -3.94 -4.50
CA ARG A 338 19.47 -4.96 -4.74
C ARG A 338 20.83 -4.53 -4.21
N ASP A 339 21.24 -3.31 -4.51
CA ASP A 339 22.53 -2.77 -4.07
C ASP A 339 22.55 -2.52 -2.55
N ALA A 340 21.42 -2.15 -1.95
CA ALA A 340 21.26 -2.10 -0.49
C ALA A 340 21.35 -3.48 0.18
N LEU A 341 20.82 -4.54 -0.44
CA LEU A 341 21.00 -5.91 0.05
C LEU A 341 22.46 -6.36 -0.02
N ARG A 342 23.19 -5.98 -1.08
CA ARG A 342 24.64 -6.22 -1.20
C ARG A 342 25.42 -5.47 -0.12
N PHE A 343 25.06 -4.21 0.13
CA PHE A 343 25.61 -3.44 1.24
C PHE A 343 25.37 -4.15 2.57
N ALA A 344 24.12 -4.54 2.87
CA ALA A 344 23.74 -5.23 4.09
C ALA A 344 24.48 -6.57 4.28
N ARG A 345 24.70 -7.32 3.19
CA ARG A 345 25.49 -8.58 3.19
C ARG A 345 26.93 -8.35 3.66
N ALA A 346 27.55 -7.21 3.33
CA ALA A 346 28.90 -6.87 3.76
C ALA A 346 29.00 -6.46 5.25
N ARG A 347 27.87 -6.36 5.96
CA ARG A 347 27.82 -5.96 7.38
C ARG A 347 27.92 -7.17 8.29
N ASP A 348 28.53 -6.97 9.47
CA ASP A 348 28.59 -7.97 10.55
C ASP A 348 27.27 -8.00 11.32
N THR A 349 26.24 -8.61 10.71
CA THR A 349 24.92 -8.80 11.30
C THR A 349 24.49 -10.26 11.23
N GLN A 350 23.73 -10.67 12.24
CA GLN A 350 23.32 -12.04 12.51
C GLN A 350 21.92 -12.34 11.98
N VAL A 351 21.13 -11.28 11.79
CA VAL A 351 19.79 -11.31 11.16
C VAL A 351 19.66 -10.06 10.30
N LEU A 352 19.02 -10.17 9.13
CA LEU A 352 18.60 -9.04 8.30
C LEU A 352 17.08 -8.94 8.26
N VAL A 353 16.52 -7.83 8.71
CA VAL A 353 15.09 -7.50 8.58
C VAL A 353 14.88 -6.60 7.37
N LEU A 354 14.05 -7.03 6.43
CA LEU A 354 13.51 -6.25 5.34
C LEU A 354 12.17 -5.66 5.79
N ALA A 355 12.17 -4.38 6.16
CA ALA A 355 11.05 -3.73 6.83
C ALA A 355 10.05 -3.04 5.89
N GLY A 356 10.30 -3.02 4.57
CA GLY A 356 9.44 -2.32 3.61
C GLY A 356 9.24 -0.84 3.94
N GLY A 357 8.14 -0.28 3.43
CA GLY A 357 7.62 1.03 3.81
C GLY A 357 6.57 0.92 4.91
N SER A 358 6.20 2.05 5.52
CA SER A 358 5.17 2.04 6.57
C SER A 358 3.79 1.71 6.03
N ASP A 359 3.48 2.14 4.80
CA ASP A 359 2.15 1.95 4.21
C ASP A 359 2.04 0.65 3.40
N PHE A 360 3.15 0.17 2.85
CA PHE A 360 3.23 -1.02 2.02
C PHE A 360 4.57 -1.72 2.24
N PHE A 361 4.54 -3.04 2.29
CA PHE A 361 5.78 -3.80 2.10
C PHE A 361 6.23 -3.68 0.65
N SER A 362 5.41 -4.13 -0.30
CA SER A 362 5.61 -3.96 -1.74
C SER A 362 4.36 -4.38 -2.52
N ASN A 363 4.08 -3.73 -3.64
CA ASN A 363 3.04 -4.08 -4.60
C ASN A 363 3.62 -4.60 -5.94
N GLY A 364 4.93 -4.87 -6.00
CA GLY A 364 5.63 -5.34 -7.19
C GLY A 364 5.99 -4.22 -8.18
N ILE A 365 6.06 -4.56 -9.47
CA ILE A 365 6.52 -3.67 -10.55
C ILE A 365 5.73 -2.35 -10.65
N HIS A 366 6.39 -1.28 -11.10
CA HIS A 366 5.81 0.06 -11.11
C HIS A 366 5.01 0.36 -12.39
N LEU A 367 3.72 -0.02 -12.37
CA LEU A 367 2.84 0.05 -13.54
C LEU A 367 2.68 1.45 -14.16
N HIS A 368 2.73 2.52 -13.38
CA HIS A 368 2.70 3.89 -13.93
C HIS A 368 3.98 4.26 -14.69
N ASP A 369 5.12 3.73 -14.25
CA ASP A 369 6.44 4.01 -14.83
C ASP A 369 6.60 3.22 -16.12
N ILE A 370 6.13 1.97 -16.12
CA ILE A 370 5.97 1.11 -17.30
C ILE A 370 5.03 1.74 -18.33
N GLU A 371 3.87 2.28 -17.93
CA GLU A 371 2.95 2.92 -18.87
C GLU A 371 3.58 4.18 -19.48
N ALA A 372 4.31 4.98 -18.67
CA ALA A 372 5.01 6.16 -19.18
C ALA A 372 6.04 5.80 -20.26
N SER A 373 6.77 4.69 -20.09
CA SER A 373 7.72 4.17 -21.08
C SER A 373 7.11 3.86 -22.45
N ALA A 374 5.78 3.67 -22.56
CA ALA A 374 5.13 3.51 -23.87
C ALA A 374 5.16 4.79 -24.73
N HIS A 375 5.45 5.94 -24.11
CA HIS A 375 5.49 7.25 -24.74
C HIS A 375 6.94 7.75 -24.96
N ASP A 376 7.94 7.01 -24.47
CA ASP A 376 9.34 7.34 -24.66
C ASP A 376 9.82 6.88 -26.05
N ALA A 377 10.60 7.72 -26.74
CA ALA A 377 11.09 7.42 -28.08
C ALA A 377 12.00 6.18 -28.08
N GLY A 378 11.62 5.14 -28.82
CA GLY A 378 12.39 3.90 -28.93
C GLY A 378 12.21 2.92 -27.77
N ASP A 379 11.22 3.14 -26.90
CA ASP A 379 10.87 2.23 -25.81
C ASP A 379 9.44 1.70 -25.96
N SER A 380 9.07 0.74 -25.13
CA SER A 380 7.71 0.21 -25.08
C SER A 380 7.34 -0.20 -23.65
N ALA A 381 6.05 -0.28 -23.37
CA ALA A 381 5.60 -0.84 -22.10
C ALA A 381 6.01 -2.31 -21.94
N ALA A 382 6.17 -3.08 -23.03
CA ALA A 382 6.62 -4.47 -22.95
C ALA A 382 8.08 -4.54 -22.48
N ASP A 383 8.95 -3.75 -23.10
CA ASP A 383 10.38 -3.68 -22.74
C ASP A 383 10.59 -3.13 -21.34
N ALA A 384 9.84 -2.09 -20.95
CA ALA A 384 9.86 -1.57 -19.59
C ALA A 384 9.38 -2.61 -18.56
N SER A 385 8.35 -3.40 -18.90
CA SER A 385 7.89 -4.50 -18.04
C SER A 385 8.95 -5.57 -17.88
N MET A 386 9.62 -5.95 -18.98
CA MET A 386 10.69 -6.95 -18.97
C MET A 386 11.88 -6.49 -18.13
N ARG A 387 12.34 -5.24 -18.32
CA ARG A 387 13.40 -4.66 -17.49
C ARG A 387 13.02 -4.62 -16.01
N ASN A 388 11.79 -4.23 -15.69
CA ASN A 388 11.35 -4.12 -14.29
C ASN A 388 11.22 -5.50 -13.61
N ILE A 389 10.68 -6.52 -14.28
CA ILE A 389 10.58 -7.87 -13.69
C ILE A 389 11.96 -8.52 -13.51
N VAL A 390 12.90 -8.27 -14.44
CA VAL A 390 14.29 -8.72 -14.31
C VAL A 390 14.95 -8.08 -13.09
N ALA A 391 14.80 -6.76 -12.91
CA ALA A 391 15.34 -6.06 -11.75
C ALA A 391 14.68 -6.53 -10.43
N MET A 392 13.38 -6.80 -10.43
CA MET A 392 12.68 -7.39 -9.27
C MET A 392 13.23 -8.79 -8.95
N ASN A 393 13.46 -9.63 -9.96
CA ASN A 393 14.09 -10.93 -9.78
C ASN A 393 15.52 -10.82 -9.24
N ASP A 394 16.28 -9.79 -9.61
CA ASP A 394 17.62 -9.58 -9.06
C ASP A 394 17.58 -9.27 -7.56
N VAL A 395 16.59 -8.52 -7.08
CA VAL A 395 16.36 -8.31 -5.64
C VAL A 395 16.09 -9.63 -4.94
N VAL A 396 15.18 -10.45 -5.49
CA VAL A 396 14.82 -11.74 -4.90
C VAL A 396 16.01 -12.71 -4.93
N LEU A 397 16.81 -12.71 -5.99
CA LEU A 397 18.01 -13.52 -6.08
C LEU A 397 19.05 -13.13 -5.02
N GLU A 398 19.27 -11.83 -4.80
CA GLU A 398 20.15 -11.37 -3.71
C GLU A 398 19.64 -11.86 -2.36
N LEU A 399 18.33 -11.81 -2.11
CA LEU A 399 17.72 -12.29 -0.87
C LEU A 399 17.88 -13.81 -0.70
N LEU A 400 17.60 -14.60 -1.73
CA LEU A 400 17.67 -16.07 -1.70
C LEU A 400 19.09 -16.60 -1.55
N THR A 401 20.08 -15.85 -2.04
CA THR A 401 21.51 -16.21 -1.95
C THR A 401 22.20 -15.62 -0.72
N LEU A 402 21.49 -14.87 0.11
CA LEU A 402 21.97 -14.36 1.39
C LEU A 402 21.86 -15.48 2.44
N THR A 403 22.81 -16.40 2.43
CA THR A 403 22.76 -17.65 3.23
C THR A 403 23.64 -17.64 4.48
N ASP A 404 24.39 -16.58 4.72
CA ASP A 404 25.29 -16.44 5.87
C ASP A 404 24.58 -15.97 7.15
N ARG A 405 23.31 -15.59 7.06
CA ARG A 405 22.45 -15.21 8.19
C ARG A 405 20.98 -15.47 7.86
N LEU A 406 20.11 -15.31 8.85
CA LEU A 406 18.66 -15.40 8.65
C LEU A 406 18.09 -14.07 8.13
N THR A 407 17.09 -14.16 7.27
CA THR A 407 16.36 -12.99 6.73
C THR A 407 14.90 -13.00 7.16
N VAL A 408 14.39 -11.81 7.47
CA VAL A 408 13.01 -11.60 7.91
C VAL A 408 12.35 -10.58 6.98
N ALA A 409 11.22 -10.90 6.36
CA ALA A 409 10.34 -9.91 5.76
C ALA A 409 9.35 -9.42 6.81
N LEU A 410 9.37 -8.12 7.13
CA LEU A 410 8.46 -7.50 8.09
C LEU A 410 7.42 -6.65 7.36
N LEU A 411 6.19 -7.14 7.36
CA LEU A 411 5.05 -6.53 6.68
C LEU A 411 4.39 -5.54 7.63
N GLN A 412 4.89 -4.30 7.64
CA GLN A 412 4.28 -3.15 8.32
C GLN A 412 3.05 -2.61 7.58
N GLY A 413 2.93 -2.91 6.30
CA GLY A 413 1.80 -2.54 5.45
C GLY A 413 1.47 -3.64 4.45
N ASN A 414 0.45 -3.39 3.64
CA ASN A 414 -0.06 -4.38 2.69
C ASN A 414 1.00 -4.78 1.65
N ALA A 415 0.83 -5.99 1.10
CA ALA A 415 1.60 -6.44 -0.05
C ALA A 415 0.69 -6.99 -1.15
N GLY A 416 1.11 -6.83 -2.41
CA GLY A 416 0.36 -7.29 -3.56
C GLY A 416 1.27 -7.80 -4.66
N ALA A 417 0.74 -8.73 -5.47
CA ALA A 417 1.41 -9.29 -6.64
C ALA A 417 2.86 -9.71 -6.30
N GLY A 418 3.86 -9.25 -7.06
CA GLY A 418 5.28 -9.57 -6.87
C GLY A 418 5.82 -9.17 -5.50
N GLY A 419 5.22 -8.17 -4.85
CA GLY A 419 5.60 -7.78 -3.50
C GLY A 419 5.30 -8.84 -2.44
N CYS A 420 4.24 -9.66 -2.62
CA CYS A 420 4.01 -10.81 -1.76
C CYS A 420 5.11 -11.86 -1.94
N PHE A 421 5.50 -12.14 -3.19
CA PHE A 421 6.51 -13.16 -3.48
C PHE A 421 7.92 -12.73 -3.07
N LEU A 422 8.22 -11.43 -3.12
CA LEU A 422 9.41 -10.86 -2.47
C LEU A 422 9.43 -11.13 -0.97
N ALA A 423 8.31 -10.91 -0.26
CA ALA A 423 8.23 -11.25 1.17
C ALA A 423 8.44 -12.74 1.40
N PHE A 424 7.80 -13.59 0.60
CA PHE A 424 7.87 -15.04 0.74
C PHE A 424 9.25 -15.63 0.41
N ALA A 425 10.17 -14.85 -0.15
CA ALA A 425 11.56 -15.27 -0.36
C ALA A 425 12.45 -15.12 0.89
N ALA A 426 12.04 -14.38 1.93
CA ALA A 426 12.76 -14.34 3.21
C ALA A 426 12.68 -15.68 3.96
N ASP A 427 13.57 -15.95 4.92
CA ASP A 427 13.45 -17.18 5.73
C ASP A 427 12.21 -17.14 6.63
N THR A 428 11.89 -15.96 7.15
CA THR A 428 10.76 -15.71 8.06
C THR A 428 9.95 -14.52 7.57
N VAL A 429 8.63 -14.57 7.72
CA VAL A 429 7.70 -13.48 7.38
C VAL A 429 6.91 -13.12 8.63
N TRP A 430 7.02 -11.86 9.06
CA TRP A 430 6.27 -11.31 10.17
C TRP A 430 5.29 -10.24 9.68
N ALA A 431 4.12 -10.19 10.29
CA ALA A 431 3.09 -9.19 9.99
C ALA A 431 2.37 -8.74 11.26
N HIS A 432 1.58 -7.68 11.16
CA HIS A 432 0.51 -7.38 12.11
C HIS A 432 -0.83 -7.89 11.60
N ALA A 433 -1.81 -8.02 12.50
CA ALA A 433 -3.12 -8.61 12.23
C ALA A 433 -3.90 -7.86 11.14
N GLY A 434 -3.61 -6.57 10.95
CA GLY A 434 -4.23 -5.67 9.97
C GLY A 434 -3.82 -5.87 8.51
N VAL A 435 -2.69 -6.53 8.25
CA VAL A 435 -2.15 -6.68 6.88
C VAL A 435 -3.11 -7.45 5.98
N VAL A 436 -3.26 -6.96 4.75
CA VAL A 436 -3.94 -7.61 3.64
C VAL A 436 -2.94 -7.93 2.53
N LEU A 437 -2.94 -9.18 2.11
CA LEU A 437 -2.11 -9.71 1.02
C LEU A 437 -2.95 -9.95 -0.22
N ASN A 438 -2.44 -9.56 -1.38
CA ASN A 438 -3.00 -9.95 -2.68
C ASN A 438 -1.97 -10.79 -3.45
N PRO A 439 -1.69 -12.05 -3.05
CA PRO A 439 -0.61 -12.87 -3.60
C PRO A 439 -1.03 -13.51 -4.95
N HIS A 440 -1.51 -12.69 -5.89
CA HIS A 440 -2.00 -13.15 -7.17
C HIS A 440 -1.88 -12.11 -8.28
N TYR A 441 -1.88 -12.58 -9.52
CA TYR A 441 -1.79 -11.76 -10.72
C TYR A 441 -3.08 -11.75 -11.57
N LYS A 442 -4.13 -12.42 -11.10
CA LYS A 442 -5.38 -12.62 -11.87
C LYS A 442 -6.07 -11.32 -12.29
N ASN A 443 -5.89 -10.24 -11.54
CA ASN A 443 -6.46 -8.94 -11.87
C ASN A 443 -5.55 -8.07 -12.75
N MET A 444 -4.31 -8.51 -13.00
CA MET A 444 -3.34 -7.84 -13.86
C MET A 444 -3.10 -8.68 -15.12
N GLY A 445 -4.16 -8.97 -15.87
CA GLY A 445 -4.08 -9.71 -17.12
C GLY A 445 -3.58 -11.15 -16.98
N ASN A 446 -3.73 -11.75 -15.80
CA ASN A 446 -3.28 -13.12 -15.52
C ASN A 446 -1.78 -13.32 -15.83
N LEU A 447 -0.93 -12.37 -15.43
CA LEU A 447 0.51 -12.59 -15.44
C LEU A 447 0.85 -13.92 -14.75
N TYR A 448 1.85 -14.61 -15.27
CA TYR A 448 2.34 -15.84 -14.63
C TYR A 448 2.92 -15.55 -13.25
N GLY A 449 3.59 -14.40 -13.09
CA GLY A 449 4.41 -14.06 -11.94
C GLY A 449 5.83 -14.60 -12.08
N SER A 450 6.80 -13.96 -11.45
CA SER A 450 8.15 -14.49 -11.35
C SER A 450 8.60 -14.44 -9.90
N GLU A 451 9.62 -13.65 -9.54
CA GLU A 451 10.07 -13.51 -8.15
C GLU A 451 10.39 -14.88 -7.51
N TYR A 452 10.81 -15.86 -8.32
CA TYR A 452 11.12 -17.21 -7.90
C TYR A 452 9.95 -17.92 -7.19
N TRP A 453 8.69 -17.52 -7.46
CA TRP A 453 7.54 -18.09 -6.78
C TRP A 453 7.44 -19.61 -7.00
N THR A 454 7.87 -20.11 -8.17
CA THR A 454 7.84 -21.55 -8.48
C THR A 454 8.83 -22.35 -7.63
N TYR A 455 9.84 -21.69 -7.06
CA TYR A 455 10.78 -22.26 -6.11
C TYR A 455 10.34 -22.00 -4.65
N THR A 456 9.99 -20.77 -4.30
CA THR A 456 9.73 -20.36 -2.90
C THR A 456 8.37 -20.81 -2.37
N LEU A 457 7.33 -20.75 -3.18
CA LEU A 457 5.96 -21.04 -2.74
C LEU A 457 5.76 -22.50 -2.33
N PRO A 458 6.24 -23.51 -3.09
CA PRO A 458 6.18 -24.92 -2.66
C PRO A 458 6.90 -25.17 -1.33
N LEU A 459 7.99 -24.44 -1.06
CA LEU A 459 8.78 -24.62 0.16
C LEU A 459 8.06 -24.12 1.42
N ARG A 460 7.13 -23.17 1.30
CA ARG A 460 6.39 -22.58 2.42
C ARG A 460 5.46 -23.55 3.14
N ALA A 461 4.81 -24.47 2.41
CA ALA A 461 3.85 -25.43 2.99
C ALA A 461 4.41 -26.85 3.18
N GLY A 462 5.71 -27.06 2.90
CA GLY A 462 6.32 -28.39 2.88
C GLY A 462 5.77 -29.29 1.76
N ALA A 463 6.48 -30.40 1.48
CA ALA A 463 6.22 -31.23 0.30
C ALA A 463 4.77 -31.77 0.20
N ALA A 464 4.14 -32.09 1.33
CA ALA A 464 2.79 -32.67 1.36
C ALA A 464 1.68 -31.67 0.99
N GLN A 465 1.88 -30.38 1.23
CA GLN A 465 0.87 -29.34 0.99
C GLN A 465 1.27 -28.35 -0.11
N ALA A 466 2.49 -28.46 -0.65
CA ALA A 466 3.04 -27.59 -1.69
C ALA A 466 2.08 -27.36 -2.87
N ASP A 467 1.52 -28.43 -3.44
CA ASP A 467 0.59 -28.34 -4.59
C ASP A 467 -0.73 -27.68 -4.21
N ALA A 468 -1.25 -27.98 -3.02
CA ALA A 468 -2.50 -27.41 -2.53
C ALA A 468 -2.33 -25.90 -2.25
N LEU A 469 -1.24 -25.52 -1.58
CA LEU A 469 -0.88 -24.12 -1.35
C LEU A 469 -0.71 -23.38 -2.67
N THR A 470 0.10 -23.94 -3.57
CA THR A 470 0.39 -23.33 -4.87
C THR A 470 -0.89 -23.09 -5.66
N ARG A 471 -1.80 -24.07 -5.73
CA ARG A 471 -3.11 -23.88 -6.35
C ARG A 471 -3.95 -22.83 -5.63
N ARG A 472 -4.03 -22.87 -4.28
CA ARG A 472 -4.80 -21.91 -3.49
C ARG A 472 -4.38 -20.46 -3.74
N VAL A 473 -3.08 -20.22 -3.88
CA VAL A 473 -2.48 -18.90 -4.11
C VAL A 473 -2.58 -18.51 -5.58
N MET A 474 -2.01 -19.31 -6.49
CA MET A 474 -1.88 -18.97 -7.91
C MET A 474 -3.20 -19.03 -8.69
N GLN A 475 -4.20 -19.74 -8.18
CA GLN A 475 -5.57 -19.71 -8.72
C GLN A 475 -6.48 -18.76 -7.93
N GLY A 476 -6.01 -18.24 -6.80
CA GLY A 476 -6.71 -17.25 -5.99
C GLY A 476 -6.88 -15.91 -6.72
N ARG A 477 -7.95 -15.20 -6.39
CA ARG A 477 -8.28 -13.87 -6.95
C ARG A 477 -8.86 -12.90 -5.91
N LEU A 478 -8.85 -13.33 -4.64
CA LEU A 478 -9.37 -12.58 -3.52
C LEU A 478 -8.21 -12.22 -2.57
N PRO A 479 -8.34 -11.13 -1.81
CA PRO A 479 -7.39 -10.79 -0.76
C PRO A 479 -7.33 -11.90 0.29
N MET A 480 -6.18 -12.00 0.93
CA MET A 480 -5.86 -12.91 2.01
C MET A 480 -5.45 -12.08 3.22
N SER A 481 -5.98 -12.41 4.40
CA SER A 481 -5.57 -11.76 5.64
C SER A 481 -4.21 -12.29 6.13
N ALA A 482 -3.58 -11.56 7.05
CA ALA A 482 -2.40 -12.07 7.75
C ALA A 482 -2.65 -13.41 8.48
N HIS A 483 -3.85 -13.60 9.06
CA HIS A 483 -4.21 -14.83 9.76
C HIS A 483 -4.41 -16.01 8.81
N GLU A 484 -5.09 -15.81 7.67
CA GLU A 484 -5.22 -16.83 6.64
C GLU A 484 -3.85 -17.17 6.05
N ALA A 485 -3.01 -16.17 5.78
CA ALA A 485 -1.66 -16.40 5.29
C ALA A 485 -0.83 -17.21 6.29
N ARG A 486 -1.02 -16.96 7.60
CA ARG A 486 -0.37 -17.74 8.66
C ARG A 486 -0.86 -19.19 8.71
N SER A 487 -2.16 -19.43 8.60
CA SER A 487 -2.69 -20.80 8.59
C SER A 487 -2.23 -21.61 7.36
N LEU A 488 -1.84 -20.92 6.30
CA LEU A 488 -1.28 -21.50 5.07
C LEU A 488 0.27 -21.61 5.06
N GLY A 489 0.96 -21.14 6.11
CA GLY A 489 2.43 -21.16 6.18
C GLY A 489 3.13 -20.07 5.34
N LEU A 490 2.39 -19.08 4.82
CA LEU A 490 2.95 -17.96 4.05
C LEU A 490 3.45 -16.82 4.96
N VAL A 491 2.86 -16.69 6.14
CA VAL A 491 3.28 -15.78 7.21
C VAL A 491 3.65 -16.61 8.42
N ASP A 492 4.86 -16.46 8.95
CA ASP A 492 5.35 -17.28 10.05
C ASP A 492 4.81 -16.78 11.40
N ALA A 493 4.65 -15.47 11.56
CA ALA A 493 4.06 -14.90 12.77
C ALA A 493 3.25 -13.62 12.52
N VAL A 494 2.12 -13.52 13.21
CA VAL A 494 1.38 -12.27 13.41
C VAL A 494 1.74 -11.77 14.80
N LEU A 495 2.58 -10.74 14.88
CA LEU A 495 3.24 -10.33 16.14
C LEU A 495 2.52 -9.22 16.90
N ALA A 496 1.59 -8.52 16.26
CA ALA A 496 0.88 -7.38 16.84
C ALA A 496 -0.48 -7.16 16.15
N ASP A 497 -1.34 -6.36 16.76
CA ASP A 497 -2.65 -6.02 16.19
C ASP A 497 -2.53 -4.99 15.06
N ASP A 498 -1.63 -4.01 15.22
CA ASP A 498 -1.42 -2.91 14.29
C ASP A 498 0.06 -2.62 13.99
N ALA A 499 0.29 -1.73 13.02
CA ALA A 499 1.61 -1.36 12.56
C ALA A 499 2.44 -0.61 13.62
N ALA A 500 1.79 0.14 14.51
CA ALA A 500 2.46 0.90 15.56
C ALA A 500 3.04 -0.04 16.62
N ALA A 501 2.26 -1.01 17.09
CA ALA A 501 2.72 -2.04 18.00
C ALA A 501 3.74 -2.99 17.36
N LEU A 502 3.60 -3.28 16.05
CA LEU A 502 4.47 -4.21 15.34
C LEU A 502 5.94 -3.81 15.39
N ARG A 503 6.27 -2.53 15.23
CA ARG A 503 7.68 -2.08 15.14
C ARG A 503 8.48 -2.50 16.37
N ASN A 504 7.97 -2.20 17.56
CA ASN A 504 8.65 -2.49 18.83
C ASN A 504 8.73 -4.00 19.07
N THR A 505 7.63 -4.73 18.83
CA THR A 505 7.61 -6.19 19.01
C THR A 505 8.54 -6.90 18.03
N ALA A 506 8.58 -6.47 16.77
CA ALA A 506 9.45 -7.05 15.74
C ALA A 506 10.93 -6.75 16.01
N GLN A 507 11.26 -5.55 16.50
CA GLN A 507 12.63 -5.24 16.91
C GLN A 507 13.10 -6.16 18.04
N GLN A 508 12.28 -6.35 19.07
CA GLN A 508 12.61 -7.27 20.17
C GLN A 508 12.71 -8.72 19.70
N ALA A 509 11.80 -9.17 18.83
CA ALA A 509 11.85 -10.50 18.23
C ALA A 509 13.11 -10.71 17.37
N ALA A 510 13.52 -9.72 16.58
CA ALA A 510 14.73 -9.79 15.76
C ALA A 510 16.00 -9.86 16.62
N LEU A 511 16.08 -9.07 17.70
CA LEU A 511 17.20 -9.12 18.64
C LEU A 511 17.28 -10.48 19.36
N THR A 512 16.11 -11.04 19.71
CA THR A 512 16.03 -12.37 20.33
C THR A 512 16.48 -13.45 19.35
N LEU A 513 16.10 -13.34 18.08
CA LEU A 513 16.54 -14.25 17.02
C LEU A 513 18.05 -14.15 16.76
N ALA A 514 18.60 -12.93 16.76
CA ALA A 514 20.02 -12.68 16.58
C ALA A 514 20.89 -13.20 17.74
N ALA A 515 20.32 -13.25 18.96
CA ALA A 515 20.98 -13.77 20.15
C ALA A 515 20.69 -15.27 20.42
N ALA A 516 19.96 -15.94 19.53
CA ALA A 516 19.56 -17.33 19.74
C ALA A 516 20.76 -18.27 19.73
N HIS A 517 20.85 -19.16 20.73
CA HIS A 517 21.97 -20.10 20.89
C HIS A 517 22.09 -21.09 19.73
N ASP A 518 20.99 -21.39 19.05
CA ASP A 518 20.91 -22.29 17.91
C ASP A 518 21.00 -21.56 16.55
N LEU A 519 21.24 -20.25 16.53
CA LEU A 519 21.28 -19.46 15.30
C LEU A 519 22.31 -20.00 14.30
N ALA A 520 23.51 -20.33 14.77
CA ALA A 520 24.57 -20.88 13.92
C ALA A 520 24.16 -22.21 13.27
N GLU A 521 23.43 -23.06 14.00
CA GLU A 521 22.88 -24.31 13.47
C GLU A 521 21.82 -24.04 12.39
N ARG A 522 20.92 -23.08 12.63
CA ARG A 522 19.88 -22.68 11.67
C ARG A 522 20.49 -22.12 10.38
N VAL A 523 21.53 -21.30 10.50
CA VAL A 523 22.28 -20.76 9.34
C VAL A 523 22.97 -21.89 8.58
N ALA A 524 23.65 -22.80 9.27
CA ALA A 524 24.28 -23.95 8.62
C ALA A 524 23.25 -24.87 7.93
N ALA A 525 22.06 -25.05 8.51
CA ALA A 525 20.96 -25.79 7.89
C ALA A 525 20.41 -25.09 6.63
N LYS A 526 20.26 -23.76 6.68
CA LYS A 526 19.89 -22.94 5.52
C LYS A 526 20.90 -23.09 4.38
N GLN A 527 22.20 -23.03 4.69
CA GLN A 527 23.28 -23.19 3.72
C GLN A 527 23.25 -24.58 3.06
N ARG A 528 23.14 -25.65 3.85
CA ARG A 528 23.02 -27.02 3.33
C ARG A 528 21.81 -27.17 2.42
N ARG A 529 20.63 -26.72 2.87
CA ARG A 529 19.40 -26.79 2.06
C ARG A 529 19.55 -26.05 0.73
N ARG A 530 20.10 -24.83 0.74
CA ARG A 530 20.31 -24.05 -0.48
C ARG A 530 21.31 -24.74 -1.42
N ALA A 531 22.42 -25.28 -0.90
CA ALA A 531 23.39 -26.02 -1.69
C ALA A 531 22.79 -27.29 -2.33
N ASP A 532 22.02 -28.06 -1.56
CA ASP A 532 21.33 -29.26 -2.05
C ASP A 532 20.34 -28.92 -3.15
N ASP A 533 19.48 -27.92 -2.93
CA ASP A 533 18.52 -27.47 -3.91
C ASP A 533 19.21 -26.92 -5.17
N GLU A 534 20.32 -26.19 -5.03
CA GLU A 534 21.08 -25.65 -6.16
C GLU A 534 21.67 -26.76 -7.01
N SER A 535 22.14 -27.84 -6.38
CA SER A 535 22.65 -29.03 -7.07
C SER A 535 21.57 -29.79 -7.84
N ARG A 536 20.32 -29.77 -7.36
CA ARG A 536 19.17 -30.44 -8.02
C ARG A 536 18.63 -29.60 -9.16
N ARG A 537 18.40 -28.31 -8.92
CA ARG A 537 17.95 -27.36 -9.91
C ARG A 537 18.38 -25.95 -9.51
N PRO A 538 19.29 -25.32 -10.28
CA PRO A 538 19.82 -24.02 -9.92
C PRO A 538 18.74 -22.94 -9.97
N LEU A 539 18.87 -21.91 -9.14
CA LEU A 539 17.96 -20.76 -9.14
C LEU A 539 17.82 -20.15 -10.55
N ALA A 540 18.91 -20.10 -11.32
CA ALA A 540 18.88 -19.63 -12.71
C ALA A 540 17.82 -20.36 -13.58
N ALA A 541 17.70 -21.69 -13.43
CA ALA A 541 16.73 -22.47 -14.20
C ALA A 541 15.28 -22.22 -13.76
N TRP A 542 15.04 -21.87 -12.50
CA TRP A 542 13.70 -21.45 -12.04
C TRP A 542 13.33 -20.08 -12.62
N ARG A 543 14.26 -19.14 -12.55
CA ARG A 543 14.11 -17.79 -13.13
C ARG A 543 13.84 -17.85 -14.63
N ASP A 544 14.60 -18.63 -15.38
CA ASP A 544 14.46 -18.70 -16.83
C ASP A 544 13.09 -19.23 -17.23
N ASP A 545 12.57 -20.24 -16.52
CA ASP A 545 11.23 -20.79 -16.77
C ASP A 545 10.13 -19.76 -16.54
N GLU A 546 10.19 -19.05 -15.40
CA GLU A 546 9.24 -17.99 -15.07
C GLU A 546 9.32 -16.83 -16.06
N LEU A 547 10.52 -16.36 -16.38
CA LEU A 547 10.74 -15.27 -17.33
C LEU A 547 10.30 -15.63 -18.75
N ARG A 548 10.40 -16.90 -19.17
CA ARG A 548 9.81 -17.34 -20.46
C ARG A 548 8.29 -17.20 -20.46
N GLN A 549 7.60 -17.43 -19.34
CA GLN A 549 6.15 -17.20 -19.25
C GLN A 549 5.83 -15.71 -19.19
N MET A 550 6.58 -14.93 -18.40
CA MET A 550 6.40 -13.47 -18.33
C MET A 550 6.64 -12.80 -19.68
N HIS A 551 7.65 -13.25 -20.43
CA HIS A 551 7.88 -12.80 -21.81
C HIS A 551 6.66 -13.05 -22.70
N ARG A 552 6.00 -14.20 -22.59
CA ARG A 552 4.75 -14.45 -23.32
C ARG A 552 3.62 -13.51 -22.89
N ASN A 553 3.57 -13.12 -21.61
CA ASN A 553 2.58 -12.15 -21.15
C ASN A 553 2.85 -10.72 -21.67
N PHE A 554 4.12 -10.35 -21.88
CA PHE A 554 4.51 -9.00 -22.30
C PHE A 554 4.62 -8.82 -23.82
N TYR A 555 5.00 -9.87 -24.56
CA TYR A 555 5.25 -9.80 -26.00
C TYR A 555 4.36 -10.74 -26.82
N GLY A 556 3.59 -11.61 -26.15
CA GLY A 556 2.69 -12.52 -26.83
C GLY A 556 1.51 -11.80 -27.49
N PHE A 557 0.80 -12.52 -28.34
CA PHE A 557 -0.38 -12.00 -29.04
C PHE A 557 -1.52 -11.60 -28.10
N ASP A 558 -1.65 -12.24 -26.93
CA ASP A 558 -2.68 -11.90 -25.94
C ASP A 558 -2.32 -10.60 -25.17
N PRO A 559 -3.06 -9.49 -25.38
CA PRO A 559 -2.72 -8.20 -24.79
C PRO A 559 -3.28 -8.02 -23.36
N SER A 560 -3.79 -9.09 -22.74
CA SER A 560 -4.51 -9.03 -21.45
C SER A 560 -3.77 -8.25 -20.37
N TYR A 561 -2.45 -8.39 -20.28
CA TYR A 561 -1.62 -7.63 -19.36
C TYR A 561 -1.65 -6.12 -19.65
N HIS A 562 -1.39 -5.72 -20.89
CA HIS A 562 -1.34 -4.31 -21.29
C HIS A 562 -2.70 -3.63 -21.11
N VAL A 563 -3.79 -4.32 -21.45
CA VAL A 563 -5.16 -3.82 -21.23
C VAL A 563 -5.45 -3.65 -19.72
N ALA A 564 -5.08 -4.63 -18.90
CA ALA A 564 -5.27 -4.55 -17.46
C ALA A 564 -4.44 -3.43 -16.82
N ARG A 565 -3.18 -3.26 -17.25
CA ARG A 565 -2.29 -2.18 -16.81
C ARG A 565 -2.88 -0.82 -17.17
N HIS A 566 -3.27 -0.62 -18.43
CA HIS A 566 -3.87 0.63 -18.90
C HIS A 566 -5.11 0.99 -18.08
N HIS A 567 -6.03 0.04 -17.85
CA HIS A 567 -7.21 0.26 -17.01
C HIS A 567 -6.86 0.59 -15.54
N PHE A 568 -5.80 0.00 -15.00
CA PHE A 568 -5.34 0.26 -13.64
C PHE A 568 -4.80 1.69 -13.49
N VAL A 569 -3.86 2.09 -14.35
CA VAL A 569 -3.18 3.39 -14.23
C VAL A 569 -4.09 4.57 -14.59
N THR A 570 -5.01 4.39 -15.54
CA THR A 570 -6.03 5.40 -15.88
C THR A 570 -7.22 5.41 -14.93
N ARG A 571 -7.29 4.45 -13.98
CA ARG A 571 -8.41 4.27 -13.05
C ARG A 571 -9.76 4.20 -13.77
N LYS A 572 -9.81 3.46 -14.88
CA LYS A 572 -11.02 3.36 -15.72
C LYS A 572 -12.23 2.95 -14.87
N PRO A 573 -13.35 3.69 -14.93
CA PRO A 573 -14.58 3.33 -14.24
C PRO A 573 -15.03 1.90 -14.57
N ARG A 574 -15.59 1.21 -13.58
CA ARG A 574 -16.13 -0.14 -13.76
C ARG A 574 -17.55 -0.06 -14.28
N ALA A 575 -17.86 -0.86 -15.29
CA ALA A 575 -19.21 -0.95 -15.85
C ALA A 575 -20.03 -2.12 -15.27
N TRP A 576 -19.38 -3.04 -14.53
CA TRP A 576 -20.02 -4.13 -13.81
C TRP A 576 -19.16 -4.60 -12.64
N THR A 577 -19.77 -5.31 -11.69
CA THR A 577 -19.04 -5.99 -10.61
C THR A 577 -18.51 -7.35 -11.08
N PRO A 578 -17.19 -7.60 -11.00
CA PRO A 578 -16.64 -8.90 -11.36
C PRO A 578 -17.24 -10.06 -10.53
N ARG A 579 -17.59 -11.17 -11.19
CA ARG A 579 -18.23 -12.36 -10.55
C ARG A 579 -17.45 -13.02 -9.42
N HIS A 580 -16.13 -12.80 -9.35
CA HIS A 580 -15.34 -13.30 -8.23
C HIS A 580 -15.66 -12.54 -6.93
N LEU A 581 -16.12 -11.29 -7.04
CA LEU A 581 -16.57 -10.42 -5.95
C LEU A 581 -18.09 -10.54 -5.70
N ALA A 582 -18.89 -10.50 -6.76
CA ALA A 582 -20.35 -10.60 -6.69
C ALA A 582 -20.81 -12.07 -6.64
N LEU A 583 -20.88 -12.64 -5.43
CA LEU A 583 -21.33 -14.03 -5.23
C LEU A 583 -22.74 -14.27 -5.79
N HIS A 584 -23.62 -13.27 -5.66
CA HIS A 584 -24.99 -13.29 -6.16
C HIS A 584 -25.13 -13.26 -7.69
N ARG A 585 -24.02 -13.06 -8.42
CA ARG A 585 -23.98 -13.06 -9.90
C ARG A 585 -23.21 -14.25 -10.46
N ARG A 586 -22.86 -15.24 -9.62
CA ARG A 586 -22.26 -16.50 -10.08
C ARG A 586 -23.36 -17.36 -10.70
N PRO A 587 -23.12 -17.99 -11.87
CA PRO A 587 -24.05 -19.00 -12.34
C PRO A 587 -24.18 -20.09 -11.27
N GLY A 588 -25.40 -20.53 -10.99
CA GLY A 588 -25.65 -21.68 -10.12
C GLY A 588 -24.88 -22.91 -10.62
N PRO A 589 -24.69 -23.94 -9.78
CA PRO A 589 -24.12 -25.20 -10.27
C PRO A 589 -24.95 -25.66 -11.46
N ARG A 590 -24.28 -25.81 -12.62
CA ARG A 590 -24.88 -26.41 -13.81
C ARG A 590 -25.05 -27.91 -13.60
#